data_AF-A0A961UVX7-F1
#
_entry.id   AF-A0A961UVX7-F1
#
_cell.length_a   1.000
_cell.length_b   1.000
_cell.length_c   1.000
_cell.angle_alpha   90.00
_cell.angle_beta   90.00
_cell.angle_gamma   90.00
#
_symmetry.space_group_name_H-M   'P 1'
#
loop_
_entity.id
_entity.type
_entity.pdbx_description
1 polymer ?
#
loop_
_entity_poly.entity_id
_entity_poly.type
_entity_poly.pdbx_seq_one_letter_code
_entity_poly.pdbx_strand_id
1 'polypeptide(L)'
;MADNQMTKVQLKELANKVVVAQGNTFIKELLRNSGAKIGTTKDDFSKNLAAAIDADLLSQRMLEDWLAEVEGWGDQHLYLVEPPKVDAAKLSGGITASPHSGALDAATSLEFPDALELKHITLDAGGLSMVWHQSKEGWNRWRPKDFAEEEGLERYRFDAYRQRFDRSVIRYAWNFDDPYCAILIHRNTEIDHGQVFKEVRAVLTAIGCPDAPFLRIPLNQAVKIAATESKGTHSARFEIDAGYVEVASTLAEGGIDAVEPVRMVLHNVDTSKFDRAQGMLHFAAEEDGTSRHLAVQVYGSEARLRIWAQCKREDVSQILKLLWGYNSEL
;
A
#
# COMPACT_ATOMS: atom_id res chain seq x y z
N MET A 1 0.87 30.23 9.11
CA MET A 1 0.64 29.23 8.07
C MET A 1 1.23 29.79 6.80
N ALA A 2 2.42 29.33 6.41
CA ALA A 2 3.05 29.76 5.17
C ALA A 2 2.25 29.16 4.00
N ASP A 3 2.01 29.99 2.99
CA ASP A 3 1.23 29.64 1.81
C ASP A 3 2.01 28.58 1.00
N ASN A 4 1.73 27.30 1.24
CA ASN A 4 2.41 26.15 0.63
C ASN A 4 1.89 25.89 -0.80
N GLN A 5 1.50 26.97 -1.49
CA GLN A 5 0.80 26.91 -2.76
C GLN A 5 1.80 26.70 -3.90
N MET A 6 1.66 25.56 -4.59
CA MET A 6 2.44 25.23 -5.76
C MET A 6 2.08 26.14 -6.94
N THR A 7 3.09 26.57 -7.68
CA THR A 7 2.88 27.20 -9.00
C THR A 7 2.26 26.20 -9.97
N LYS A 8 1.56 26.67 -11.02
CA LYS A 8 1.02 25.78 -12.08
C LYS A 8 2.12 24.91 -12.71
N VAL A 9 3.36 25.40 -12.79
CA VAL A 9 4.51 24.63 -13.29
C VAL A 9 4.84 23.46 -12.36
N GLN A 10 4.96 23.72 -11.06
CA GLN A 10 5.19 22.66 -10.05
C GLN A 10 4.03 21.67 -10.01
N LEU A 11 2.79 22.13 -10.15
CA LEU A 11 1.62 21.26 -10.15
C LEU A 11 1.59 20.33 -11.37
N LYS A 12 2.00 20.82 -12.54
CA LYS A 12 2.19 19.98 -13.74
C LYS A 12 3.34 19.00 -13.57
N GLU A 13 4.39 19.39 -12.87
CA GLU A 13 5.50 18.50 -12.55
C GLU A 13 5.06 17.37 -11.60
N LEU A 14 4.28 17.70 -10.55
CA LEU A 14 3.64 16.72 -9.66
C LEU A 14 2.79 15.74 -10.48
N ALA A 15 1.94 16.28 -11.37
CA ALA A 15 1.09 15.47 -12.21
C ALA A 15 1.92 14.50 -13.08
N ASN A 16 2.98 14.98 -13.72
CA ASN A 16 3.80 14.18 -14.62
C ASN A 16 4.68 13.15 -13.91
N LYS A 17 5.27 13.50 -12.77
CA LYS A 17 6.22 12.62 -12.07
C LYS A 17 5.52 11.64 -11.13
N VAL A 18 4.47 12.08 -10.44
CA VAL A 18 3.83 11.30 -9.37
C VAL A 18 2.46 10.77 -9.80
N VAL A 19 1.56 11.62 -10.30
CA VAL A 19 0.18 11.20 -10.65
C VAL A 19 0.18 10.23 -11.83
N VAL A 20 0.93 10.53 -12.89
CA VAL A 20 1.04 9.66 -14.08
C VAL A 20 1.73 8.33 -13.74
N ALA A 21 2.47 8.23 -12.63
CA ALA A 21 3.03 6.97 -12.17
C ALA A 21 1.99 6.02 -11.57
N GLN A 22 0.85 6.54 -11.12
CA GLN A 22 -0.22 5.72 -10.54
C GLN A 22 -0.96 4.89 -11.61
N GLY A 23 -1.78 3.95 -11.15
CA GLY A 23 -2.58 3.06 -12.00
C GLY A 23 -3.52 3.83 -12.93
N ASN A 24 -3.60 3.39 -14.19
CA ASN A 24 -4.40 4.07 -15.23
C ASN A 24 -5.88 4.22 -14.84
N THR A 25 -6.44 3.24 -14.14
CA THR A 25 -7.83 3.30 -13.66
C THR A 25 -8.06 4.50 -12.73
N PHE A 26 -7.14 4.75 -11.79
CA PHE A 26 -7.23 5.86 -10.85
C PHE A 26 -7.06 7.22 -11.53
N ILE A 27 -6.14 7.33 -12.50
CA ILE A 27 -5.96 8.57 -13.28
C ILE A 27 -7.21 8.88 -14.09
N LYS A 28 -7.83 7.86 -14.71
CA LYS A 28 -9.10 8.02 -15.44
C LYS A 28 -10.22 8.47 -14.52
N GLU A 29 -10.26 7.99 -13.29
CA GLU A 29 -11.22 8.42 -12.28
C GLU A 29 -11.02 9.88 -11.88
N LEU A 30 -9.78 10.29 -11.59
CA LEU A 30 -9.43 11.69 -11.29
C LEU A 30 -9.86 12.65 -12.42
N LEU A 31 -9.53 12.31 -13.67
CA LEU A 31 -9.90 13.11 -14.83
C LEU A 31 -11.43 13.15 -15.03
N ARG A 32 -12.14 12.05 -14.77
CA ARG A 32 -13.60 12.01 -14.83
C ARG A 32 -14.24 12.92 -13.78
N ASN A 33 -13.79 12.84 -12.54
CA ASN A 33 -14.35 13.59 -11.42
C ASN A 33 -14.10 15.11 -11.55
N SER A 34 -13.02 15.49 -12.24
CA SER A 34 -12.70 16.90 -12.56
C SER A 34 -13.36 17.41 -13.85
N GLY A 35 -14.11 16.57 -14.58
CA GLY A 35 -14.69 16.94 -15.87
C GLY A 35 -13.68 17.10 -17.01
N ALA A 36 -12.44 16.65 -16.80
CA ALA A 36 -11.37 16.72 -17.78
C ALA A 36 -11.46 15.59 -18.83
N LYS A 37 -10.80 15.80 -19.98
CA LYS A 37 -10.74 14.81 -21.06
C LYS A 37 -10.03 13.55 -20.60
N ILE A 38 -10.64 12.39 -20.84
CA ILE A 38 -10.04 11.08 -20.50
C ILE A 38 -9.20 10.59 -21.69
N GLY A 39 -7.95 10.21 -21.40
CA GLY A 39 -7.02 9.61 -22.36
C GLY A 39 -7.02 8.08 -22.35
N THR A 40 -6.27 7.47 -23.27
CA THR A 40 -6.04 6.02 -23.29
C THR A 40 -4.58 5.63 -23.04
N THR A 41 -3.64 6.53 -23.33
CA THR A 41 -2.19 6.33 -23.13
C THR A 41 -1.64 7.19 -21.97
N LYS A 42 -0.45 6.84 -21.47
CA LYS A 42 0.26 7.64 -20.45
C LYS A 42 0.56 9.07 -20.95
N ASP A 43 0.89 9.21 -22.23
CA ASP A 43 1.13 10.53 -22.84
C ASP A 43 -0.16 11.35 -22.92
N ASP A 44 -1.31 10.72 -23.21
CA ASP A 44 -2.60 11.41 -23.16
C ASP A 44 -2.95 11.85 -21.74
N PHE A 45 -2.69 11.01 -20.74
CA PHE A 45 -2.92 11.37 -19.34
C PHE A 45 -2.08 12.57 -18.92
N SER A 46 -0.79 12.59 -19.25
CA SER A 46 0.10 13.71 -18.99
C SER A 46 -0.43 15.01 -19.61
N LYS A 47 -0.81 14.98 -20.90
CA LYS A 47 -1.37 16.14 -21.60
C LYS A 47 -2.70 16.61 -21.01
N ASN A 48 -3.61 15.69 -20.71
CA ASN A 48 -4.93 16.02 -20.19
C ASN A 48 -4.88 16.54 -18.75
N LEU A 49 -3.99 16.00 -17.90
CA LEU A 49 -3.75 16.54 -16.56
C LEU A 49 -3.18 17.96 -16.64
N ALA A 50 -2.19 18.19 -17.50
CA ALA A 50 -1.63 19.53 -17.69
C ALA A 50 -2.67 20.55 -18.19
N ALA A 51 -3.52 20.14 -19.15
CA ALA A 51 -4.60 20.98 -19.66
C ALA A 51 -5.67 21.28 -18.60
N ALA A 52 -6.01 20.29 -17.75
CA ALA A 52 -6.96 20.47 -16.66
C ALA A 52 -6.43 21.42 -15.57
N ILE A 53 -5.12 21.37 -15.28
CA ILE A 53 -4.45 22.34 -14.40
C ILE A 53 -4.47 23.75 -15.01
N ASP A 54 -4.21 23.87 -16.32
CA ASP A 54 -4.24 25.17 -17.00
C ASP A 54 -5.63 25.80 -16.98
N ALA A 55 -6.67 24.98 -17.14
CA ALA A 55 -8.07 25.38 -17.08
C ALA A 55 -8.65 25.49 -15.66
N ASP A 56 -7.81 25.37 -14.62
CA ASP A 56 -8.21 25.43 -13.20
C ASP A 56 -9.27 24.38 -12.78
N LEU A 57 -9.38 23.28 -13.54
CA LEU A 57 -10.24 22.13 -13.22
C LEU A 57 -9.59 21.19 -12.19
N LEU A 58 -8.26 21.24 -12.08
CA LEU A 58 -7.48 20.51 -11.08
C LEU A 58 -6.67 21.50 -10.25
N SER A 59 -7.02 21.62 -8.97
CA SER A 59 -6.26 22.40 -7.98
C SER A 59 -5.22 21.53 -7.28
N GLN A 60 -4.26 22.18 -6.60
CA GLN A 60 -3.31 21.49 -5.72
C GLN A 60 -4.02 20.61 -4.69
N ARG A 61 -4.97 21.17 -3.96
CA ARG A 61 -5.72 20.43 -2.94
C ARG A 61 -6.38 19.17 -3.50
N MET A 62 -7.00 19.25 -4.68
CA MET A 62 -7.62 18.08 -5.32
C MET A 62 -6.60 16.98 -5.65
N LEU A 63 -5.39 17.36 -6.08
CA LEU A 63 -4.33 16.37 -6.35
C LEU A 63 -3.76 15.79 -5.05
N GLU A 64 -3.58 16.60 -4.02
CA GLU A 64 -3.09 16.15 -2.71
C GLU A 64 -4.09 15.22 -2.02
N ASP A 65 -5.36 15.58 -1.98
CA ASP A 65 -6.45 14.75 -1.46
C ASP A 65 -6.51 13.41 -2.22
N TRP A 66 -6.41 13.45 -3.56
CA TRP A 66 -6.40 12.24 -4.38
C TRP A 66 -5.14 11.37 -4.17
N LEU A 67 -3.96 11.98 -4.03
CA LEU A 67 -2.73 11.25 -3.72
C LEU A 67 -2.79 10.61 -2.33
N ALA A 68 -3.39 11.27 -1.34
CA ALA A 68 -3.61 10.70 -0.02
C ALA A 68 -4.51 9.44 -0.05
N GLU A 69 -5.41 9.34 -1.04
CA GLU A 69 -6.28 8.18 -1.24
C GLU A 69 -5.63 7.03 -2.03
N VAL A 70 -4.67 7.31 -2.92
CA VAL A 70 -4.19 6.33 -3.92
C VAL A 70 -2.69 6.01 -3.78
N GLU A 71 -1.88 6.99 -3.40
CA GLU A 71 -0.43 6.83 -3.37
C GLU A 71 0.03 6.05 -2.13
N GLY A 72 0.78 4.98 -2.37
CA GLY A 72 1.25 4.10 -1.31
C GLY A 72 0.14 3.26 -0.67
N TRP A 73 -0.96 3.05 -1.38
CA TRP A 73 -2.03 2.12 -1.00
C TRP A 73 -2.09 0.96 -2.00
N GLY A 74 -2.03 -0.26 -1.48
CA GLY A 74 -1.90 -1.47 -2.28
C GLY A 74 -0.49 -1.69 -2.86
N ASP A 75 -0.31 -2.76 -3.60
CA ASP A 75 1.01 -3.27 -4.06
C ASP A 75 2.07 -3.23 -2.93
N GLN A 76 1.71 -3.70 -1.75
CA GLN A 76 2.46 -3.45 -0.51
C GLN A 76 2.51 -4.69 0.38
N HIS A 77 3.54 -4.71 1.22
CA HIS A 77 3.55 -5.46 2.46
C HIS A 77 2.94 -4.59 3.56
N LEU A 78 2.07 -5.16 4.38
CA LEU A 78 1.44 -4.47 5.51
C LEU A 78 1.64 -5.30 6.77
N TYR A 79 2.08 -4.65 7.85
CA TYR A 79 2.28 -5.26 9.15
C TYR A 79 1.36 -4.64 10.18
N LEU A 80 0.68 -5.49 10.96
CA LEU A 80 -0.10 -5.03 12.12
C LEU A 80 0.75 -5.10 13.39
N VAL A 81 0.76 -4.00 14.13
CA VAL A 81 1.51 -3.86 15.38
C VAL A 81 0.63 -3.27 16.46
N GLU A 82 0.94 -3.55 17.72
CA GLU A 82 0.25 -2.94 18.86
C GLU A 82 0.45 -1.41 18.87
N PRO A 83 -0.58 -0.63 19.23
CA PRO A 83 -0.45 0.81 19.38
C PRO A 83 0.53 1.20 20.49
N PRO A 84 1.29 2.29 20.31
CA PRO A 84 2.17 2.79 21.37
C PRO A 84 1.34 3.25 22.58
N LYS A 85 1.83 2.96 23.78
CA LYS A 85 1.21 3.41 25.03
C LYS A 85 1.55 4.88 25.28
N VAL A 86 0.82 5.77 24.62
CA VAL A 86 0.98 7.22 24.70
C VAL A 86 -0.38 7.90 24.72
N ASP A 87 -0.46 9.03 25.41
CA ASP A 87 -1.63 9.91 25.37
C ASP A 87 -1.65 10.67 24.04
N ALA A 88 -2.65 10.41 23.20
CA ALA A 88 -2.80 11.03 21.88
C ALA A 88 -2.80 12.56 21.95
N ALA A 89 -3.30 13.15 23.04
CA ALA A 89 -3.31 14.60 23.24
C ALA A 89 -1.89 15.21 23.31
N LYS A 90 -0.87 14.41 23.62
CA LYS A 90 0.53 14.86 23.70
C LYS A 90 1.26 14.84 22.36
N LEU A 91 0.74 14.13 21.36
CA LEU A 91 1.42 13.93 20.07
C LEU A 91 1.62 15.24 19.33
N SER A 92 0.64 16.14 19.34
CA SER A 92 0.76 17.45 18.68
C SER A 92 1.92 18.28 19.24
N GLY A 93 2.04 18.33 20.58
CA GLY A 93 3.17 18.98 21.24
C GLY A 93 4.50 18.29 20.95
N GLY A 94 4.51 16.95 20.94
CA GLY A 94 5.68 16.15 20.61
C GLY A 94 6.19 16.37 19.18
N ILE A 95 5.30 16.36 18.18
CA ILE A 95 5.64 16.65 16.78
C ILE A 95 6.23 18.06 16.66
N THR A 96 5.58 19.05 17.27
CA THR A 96 6.02 20.46 17.22
C THR A 96 7.42 20.65 17.83
N ALA A 97 7.74 19.93 18.91
CA ALA A 97 9.03 19.98 19.56
C ALA A 97 10.11 19.10 18.89
N SER A 98 9.71 18.20 18.00
CA SER A 98 10.62 17.28 17.32
C SER A 98 11.34 17.93 16.12
N PRO A 99 12.44 17.33 15.64
CA PRO A 99 13.07 17.72 14.37
C PRO A 99 12.16 17.57 13.14
N HIS A 100 11.00 16.92 13.29
CA HIS A 100 10.07 16.60 12.21
C HIS A 100 8.88 17.56 12.13
N SER A 101 8.89 18.66 12.88
CA SER A 101 7.79 19.64 12.88
C SER A 101 7.48 20.19 11.49
N GLY A 102 8.48 20.33 10.62
CA GLY A 102 8.31 20.75 9.22
C GLY A 102 7.61 19.73 8.32
N ALA A 103 7.44 18.48 8.77
CA ALA A 103 6.69 17.46 8.05
C ALA A 103 5.19 17.46 8.42
N LEU A 104 4.78 18.15 9.49
CA LEU A 104 3.38 18.25 9.89
C LEU A 104 2.58 19.03 8.85
N ASP A 105 1.60 18.37 8.24
CA ASP A 105 0.74 18.90 7.17
C ASP A 105 1.52 19.57 6.03
N ALA A 106 2.71 19.03 5.74
CA ALA A 106 3.53 19.46 4.63
C ALA A 106 2.87 19.15 3.28
N ALA A 107 3.02 20.05 2.31
CA ALA A 107 2.55 19.81 0.94
C ALA A 107 3.20 18.56 0.36
N THR A 108 2.55 17.96 -0.64
CA THR A 108 3.07 16.74 -1.25
C THR A 108 4.45 16.98 -1.86
N SER A 109 5.43 16.21 -1.41
CA SER A 109 6.81 16.32 -1.91
C SER A 109 6.90 15.97 -3.40
N LEU A 110 7.76 16.70 -4.13
CA LEU A 110 8.17 16.36 -5.51
C LEU A 110 9.46 15.53 -5.56
N GLU A 111 10.03 15.23 -4.39
CA GLU A 111 11.34 14.64 -4.26
C GLU A 111 11.28 13.11 -4.32
N PHE A 112 12.38 12.55 -4.82
CA PHE A 112 12.66 11.12 -4.93
C PHE A 112 13.98 10.87 -4.20
N PRO A 113 13.97 10.85 -2.85
CA PRO A 113 15.20 10.78 -2.06
C PRO A 113 15.83 9.39 -2.14
N ASP A 114 17.16 9.30 -2.25
CA ASP A 114 17.85 7.99 -2.35
C ASP A 114 17.71 7.17 -1.06
N ALA A 115 17.69 7.85 0.08
CA ALA A 115 17.43 7.25 1.38
C ALA A 115 15.94 7.38 1.76
N LEU A 116 15.53 6.58 2.74
CA LEU A 116 14.19 6.66 3.31
C LEU A 116 14.05 7.97 4.11
N GLU A 117 13.22 8.89 3.63
CA GLU A 117 13.04 10.20 4.26
C GLU A 117 11.57 10.45 4.61
N LEU A 118 11.32 10.92 5.84
CA LEU A 118 9.99 11.33 6.29
C LEU A 118 9.59 12.62 5.57
N LYS A 119 8.46 12.59 4.86
CA LYS A 119 7.98 13.74 4.08
C LYS A 119 6.68 14.32 4.60
N HIS A 120 5.85 13.53 5.27
CA HIS A 120 4.55 14.00 5.73
C HIS A 120 4.17 13.34 7.06
N ILE A 121 3.66 14.14 7.98
CA ILE A 121 2.93 13.73 9.18
C ILE A 121 1.54 14.37 9.09
N THR A 122 0.48 13.59 9.30
CA THR A 122 -0.90 14.06 9.50
C THR A 122 -1.31 13.65 10.89
N LEU A 123 -1.79 14.60 11.69
CA LEU A 123 -2.37 14.32 13.01
C LEU A 123 -3.70 15.05 13.11
N ASP A 124 -4.78 14.28 13.26
CA ASP A 124 -6.13 14.80 13.48
C ASP A 124 -6.78 14.13 14.70
N ALA A 125 -8.07 14.37 14.90
CA ALA A 125 -8.80 13.79 16.03
C ALA A 125 -8.99 12.26 15.92
N GLY A 126 -8.95 11.72 14.70
CA GLY A 126 -9.13 10.30 14.42
C GLY A 126 -7.83 9.51 14.40
N GLY A 127 -6.68 10.12 14.11
CA GLY A 127 -5.44 9.36 14.10
C GLY A 127 -4.17 10.12 13.71
N LEU A 128 -3.12 9.32 13.58
CA LEU A 128 -1.78 9.70 13.17
C LEU A 128 -1.38 8.91 11.92
N SER A 129 -1.00 9.62 10.85
CA SER A 129 -0.40 9.04 9.66
C SER A 129 0.96 9.66 9.41
N MET A 130 1.95 8.85 9.07
CA MET A 130 3.28 9.31 8.67
C MET A 130 3.67 8.65 7.35
N VAL A 131 4.32 9.40 6.47
CA VAL A 131 4.70 8.96 5.12
C VAL A 131 6.17 9.23 4.87
N TRP A 132 6.89 8.18 4.49
CA TRP A 132 8.25 8.26 4.02
C TRP A 132 8.30 7.94 2.54
N HIS A 133 9.24 8.60 1.86
CA HIS A 133 9.54 8.35 0.47
C HIS A 133 10.96 7.80 0.32
N GLN A 134 11.14 6.95 -0.67
CA GLN A 134 12.44 6.52 -1.16
C GLN A 134 12.36 6.40 -2.69
N SER A 135 13.42 6.80 -3.38
CA SER A 135 13.55 6.59 -4.82
C SER A 135 13.63 5.09 -5.09
N LYS A 136 12.94 4.68 -6.15
CA LYS A 136 13.07 3.37 -6.75
C LYS A 136 13.57 3.60 -8.16
N GLU A 137 14.81 3.20 -8.39
CA GLU A 137 15.34 3.22 -9.75
C GLU A 137 14.74 2.06 -10.55
N GLY A 138 14.19 2.39 -11.72
CA GLY A 138 13.67 1.41 -12.65
C GLY A 138 14.21 1.68 -14.05
N TRP A 139 14.71 0.64 -14.70
CA TRP A 139 15.04 0.68 -16.12
C TRP A 139 13.95 -0.03 -16.91
N ASN A 140 13.19 0.73 -17.69
CA ASN A 140 12.17 0.16 -18.56
C ASN A 140 12.68 0.11 -19.99
N ARG A 141 12.54 -1.04 -20.66
CA ARG A 141 12.90 -1.16 -22.07
C ARG A 141 12.09 -0.17 -22.90
N TRP A 142 12.79 0.63 -23.71
CA TRP A 142 12.21 1.67 -24.56
C TRP A 142 12.43 1.33 -26.03
N ARG A 143 11.60 0.39 -26.51
CA ARG A 143 11.64 -0.16 -27.88
C ARG A 143 11.78 0.89 -28.99
N PRO A 144 11.17 2.09 -28.93
CA PRO A 144 11.34 3.09 -29.98
C PRO A 144 12.77 3.59 -30.19
N LYS A 145 13.69 3.36 -29.25
CA LYS A 145 15.12 3.66 -29.40
C LYS A 145 16.01 2.42 -29.56
N ASP A 146 15.42 1.23 -29.65
CA ASP A 146 16.18 0.02 -29.96
C ASP A 146 16.73 0.14 -31.40
N PHE A 147 17.96 -0.32 -31.61
CA PHE A 147 18.55 -0.39 -32.95
C PHE A 147 19.47 -1.61 -33.07
N ALA A 148 19.91 -1.90 -34.30
CA ALA A 148 20.85 -2.98 -34.58
C ALA A 148 21.89 -2.49 -35.56
N GLU A 149 23.12 -2.97 -35.42
CA GLU A 149 24.24 -2.65 -36.30
C GLU A 149 24.85 -3.93 -36.85
N GLU A 150 25.32 -3.86 -38.09
CA GLU A 150 26.07 -4.95 -38.73
C GLU A 150 27.53 -4.55 -38.80
N GLU A 151 28.40 -5.39 -38.24
CA GLU A 151 29.86 -5.23 -38.29
C GLU A 151 30.47 -6.49 -38.90
N GLY A 152 30.83 -6.40 -40.18
CA GLY A 152 31.37 -7.54 -40.93
C GLY A 152 30.34 -8.67 -41.10
N LEU A 153 30.57 -9.81 -40.43
CA LEU A 153 29.66 -10.96 -40.42
C LEU A 153 28.79 -11.02 -39.15
N GLU A 154 28.94 -10.06 -38.25
CA GLU A 154 28.27 -10.03 -36.95
C GLU A 154 27.13 -9.02 -36.94
N ARG A 155 26.08 -9.34 -36.20
CA ARG A 155 24.92 -8.47 -36.02
C ARG A 155 24.71 -8.19 -34.54
N TYR A 156 24.86 -6.93 -34.16
CA TYR A 156 24.69 -6.44 -32.80
C TYR A 156 23.29 -5.86 -32.62
N ARG A 157 22.64 -6.17 -31.48
CA ARG A 157 21.35 -5.58 -31.09
C ARG A 157 21.54 -4.72 -29.85
N PHE A 158 21.17 -3.45 -29.96
CA PHE A 158 21.20 -2.48 -28.88
C PHE A 158 19.78 -2.26 -28.37
N ASP A 159 19.49 -2.81 -27.20
CA ASP A 159 18.22 -2.62 -26.50
C ASP A 159 18.31 -1.33 -25.66
N ALA A 160 17.47 -0.34 -25.96
CA ALA A 160 17.44 0.91 -25.22
C ALA A 160 16.61 0.75 -23.94
N TYR A 161 17.10 1.30 -22.84
CA TYR A 161 16.37 1.40 -21.58
C TYR A 161 16.24 2.86 -21.19
N ARG A 162 15.04 3.23 -20.74
CA ARG A 162 14.75 4.55 -20.15
C ARG A 162 14.76 4.40 -18.65
N GLN A 163 15.64 5.15 -17.98
CA GLN A 163 15.61 5.29 -16.54
C GLN A 163 14.31 6.03 -16.16
N ARG A 164 13.57 5.43 -15.24
CA ARG A 164 12.41 6.02 -14.61
C ARG A 164 12.65 6.02 -13.11
N PHE A 165 12.52 7.18 -12.51
CA PHE A 165 12.41 7.28 -11.07
C PHE A 165 10.95 7.05 -10.71
N ASP A 166 10.69 5.95 -10.04
CA ASP A 166 9.45 5.76 -9.32
C ASP A 166 9.71 6.07 -7.84
N ARG A 167 8.65 6.39 -7.11
CA ARG A 167 8.73 6.67 -5.69
C ARG A 167 8.11 5.53 -4.93
N SER A 168 8.89 4.88 -4.08
CA SER A 168 8.37 3.97 -3.09
C SER A 168 7.86 4.74 -1.89
N VAL A 169 6.71 4.30 -1.39
CA VAL A 169 6.02 4.94 -0.27
C VAL A 169 5.94 3.95 0.89
N ILE A 170 6.36 4.41 2.05
CA ILE A 170 6.20 3.72 3.33
C ILE A 170 5.23 4.55 4.15
N ARG A 171 4.30 3.90 4.82
CA ARG A 171 3.30 4.57 5.66
C ARG A 171 3.21 3.91 7.02
N TYR A 172 3.17 4.72 8.06
CA TYR A 172 2.66 4.32 9.36
C TYR A 172 1.28 4.94 9.52
N ALA A 173 0.28 4.12 9.84
CA ALA A 173 -1.09 4.56 10.05
C ALA A 173 -1.61 4.04 11.39
N TRP A 174 -2.08 4.95 12.23
CA TRP A 174 -2.69 4.65 13.50
C TRP A 174 -3.99 5.44 13.62
N ASN A 175 -5.11 4.74 13.50
CA ASN A 175 -6.42 5.24 13.89
C ASN A 175 -6.58 5.00 15.39
N PHE A 176 -6.94 6.03 16.15
CA PHE A 176 -6.99 5.95 17.61
C PHE A 176 -8.11 5.03 18.12
N ASP A 177 -9.12 4.75 17.30
CA ASP A 177 -10.21 3.82 17.63
C ASP A 177 -9.83 2.35 17.33
N ASP A 178 -8.78 2.12 16.55
CA ASP A 178 -8.33 0.77 16.18
C ASP A 178 -7.37 0.20 17.24
N PRO A 179 -7.50 -1.10 17.59
CA PRO A 179 -6.61 -1.77 18.54
C PRO A 179 -5.25 -2.14 17.93
N TYR A 180 -4.90 -1.58 16.77
CA TYR A 180 -3.68 -1.84 16.03
C TYR A 180 -3.19 -0.59 15.29
N CYS A 181 -1.92 -0.59 14.92
CA CYS A 181 -1.36 0.28 13.90
C CYS A 181 -0.94 -0.55 12.69
N ALA A 182 -0.91 0.08 11.52
CA ALA A 182 -0.41 -0.53 10.29
C ALA A 182 0.91 0.13 9.86
N ILE A 183 1.91 -0.68 9.55
CA ILE A 183 3.11 -0.27 8.82
C ILE A 183 3.01 -0.85 7.41
N LEU A 184 2.89 0.03 6.42
CA LEU A 184 2.73 -0.30 5.02
C LEU A 184 4.06 0.00 4.32
N ILE A 185 4.58 -0.98 3.60
CA ILE A 185 5.86 -0.91 2.89
C ILE A 185 5.57 -1.29 1.44
N HIS A 186 5.76 -0.35 0.52
CA HIS A 186 5.63 -0.63 -0.91
C HIS A 186 6.47 -1.85 -1.32
N ARG A 187 5.97 -2.67 -2.25
CA ARG A 187 6.66 -3.87 -2.75
C ARG A 187 7.85 -3.52 -3.65
N ASN A 188 8.88 -2.96 -3.05
CA ASN A 188 10.18 -2.76 -3.63
C ASN A 188 11.18 -3.68 -2.91
N THR A 189 11.81 -4.58 -3.67
CA THR A 189 12.77 -5.57 -3.14
C THR A 189 14.05 -4.94 -2.59
N GLU A 190 14.30 -3.67 -2.92
CA GLU A 190 15.45 -2.91 -2.43
C GLU A 190 15.20 -2.31 -1.03
N ILE A 191 13.95 -2.31 -0.55
CA ILE A 191 13.62 -1.78 0.77
C ILE A 191 13.92 -2.83 1.83
N ASP A 192 14.85 -2.50 2.73
CA ASP A 192 15.06 -3.27 3.96
C ASP A 192 13.93 -2.97 4.96
N HIS A 193 13.06 -3.96 5.17
CA HIS A 193 11.97 -3.83 6.14
C HIS A 193 12.49 -3.58 7.55
N GLY A 194 13.57 -4.24 7.98
CA GLY A 194 14.18 -4.02 9.29
C GLY A 194 14.63 -2.57 9.48
N GLN A 195 15.17 -1.94 8.43
CA GLN A 195 15.49 -0.50 8.46
C GLN A 195 14.23 0.36 8.54
N VAL A 196 13.18 0.04 7.77
CA VAL A 196 11.89 0.75 7.86
C VAL A 196 11.36 0.75 9.30
N PHE A 197 11.29 -0.42 9.95
CA PHE A 197 10.82 -0.52 11.34
C PHE A 197 11.68 0.34 12.30
N LYS A 198 13.00 0.43 12.09
CA LYS A 198 13.86 1.31 12.90
C LYS A 198 13.55 2.79 12.69
N GLU A 199 13.39 3.22 11.43
CA GLU A 199 13.07 4.61 11.10
C GLU A 199 11.70 5.03 11.64
N VAL A 200 10.67 4.20 11.47
CA VAL A 200 9.34 4.48 12.03
C VAL A 200 9.42 4.60 13.56
N ARG A 201 10.13 3.69 14.23
CA ARG A 201 10.33 3.77 15.70
C ARG A 201 11.07 5.04 16.10
N ALA A 202 12.14 5.41 15.38
CA ALA A 202 12.92 6.59 15.69
C ALA A 202 12.06 7.87 15.64
N VAL A 203 11.21 8.02 14.61
CA VAL A 203 10.29 9.15 14.49
C VAL A 203 9.23 9.11 15.58
N LEU A 204 8.62 7.95 15.87
CA LEU A 204 7.65 7.82 16.96
C LEU A 204 8.26 8.22 18.32
N THR A 205 9.48 7.77 18.62
CA THR A 205 10.21 8.14 19.83
C THR A 205 10.46 9.65 19.88
N ALA A 206 10.88 10.26 18.75
CA ALA A 206 11.14 11.70 18.67
C ALA A 206 9.89 12.56 18.95
N ILE A 207 8.69 12.05 18.67
CA ILE A 207 7.42 12.74 18.95
C ILE A 207 6.80 12.35 20.30
N GLY A 208 7.52 11.60 21.13
CA GLY A 208 7.14 11.31 22.52
C GLY A 208 6.49 9.94 22.75
N CYS A 209 6.47 9.03 21.77
CA CYS A 209 6.09 7.64 22.00
C CYS A 209 7.20 6.89 22.77
N PRO A 210 6.87 5.81 23.49
CA PRO A 210 7.87 4.97 24.15
C PRO A 210 8.86 4.37 23.15
N ASP A 211 10.14 4.37 23.50
CA ASP A 211 11.19 3.71 22.70
C ASP A 211 11.16 2.19 22.88
N ALA A 212 10.10 1.53 22.42
CA ALA A 212 9.90 0.09 22.53
C ALA A 212 9.93 -0.60 21.15
N PRO A 213 10.40 -1.85 21.06
CA PRO A 213 10.22 -2.65 19.85
C PRO A 213 8.74 -2.80 19.51
N PHE A 214 8.41 -2.82 18.22
CA PHE A 214 7.06 -3.10 17.77
C PHE A 214 6.65 -4.53 18.14
N LEU A 215 5.51 -4.66 18.80
CA LEU A 215 4.87 -5.94 19.06
C LEU A 215 3.93 -6.23 17.90
N ARG A 216 4.27 -7.23 17.09
CA ARG A 216 3.48 -7.65 15.93
C ARG A 216 2.25 -8.43 16.39
N ILE A 217 1.11 -8.18 15.78
CA ILE A 217 -0.15 -8.86 16.10
C ILE A 217 -0.37 -10.02 15.11
N PRO A 218 -0.24 -11.29 15.53
CA PRO A 218 -0.44 -12.43 14.64
C PRO A 218 -1.86 -12.45 14.06
N LEU A 219 -1.96 -12.88 12.82
CA LEU A 219 -3.21 -13.00 12.05
C LEU A 219 -3.60 -14.47 11.80
N ASN A 220 -3.09 -15.39 12.64
CA ASN A 220 -3.39 -16.82 12.48
C ASN A 220 -4.89 -17.10 12.58
N GLN A 221 -5.56 -16.49 13.55
CA GLN A 221 -6.99 -16.69 13.76
C GLN A 221 -7.81 -16.14 12.60
N ALA A 222 -7.45 -14.96 12.10
CA ALA A 222 -8.07 -14.39 10.90
C ALA A 222 -8.05 -15.37 9.71
N VAL A 223 -6.91 -16.03 9.47
CA VAL A 223 -6.79 -17.02 8.38
C VAL A 223 -7.65 -18.26 8.66
N LYS A 224 -7.65 -18.76 9.90
CA LYS A 224 -8.42 -19.94 10.28
C LYS A 224 -9.92 -19.72 10.06
N ILE A 225 -10.46 -18.64 10.60
CA ILE A 225 -11.88 -18.29 10.46
C ILE A 225 -12.22 -17.99 9.00
N ALA A 226 -11.41 -17.18 8.31
CA ALA A 226 -11.68 -16.88 6.90
C ALA A 226 -11.70 -18.14 6.03
N ALA A 227 -10.83 -19.12 6.30
CA ALA A 227 -10.83 -20.37 5.54
C ALA A 227 -12.10 -21.21 5.78
N THR A 228 -12.62 -21.24 7.01
CA THR A 228 -13.75 -22.09 7.39
C THR A 228 -15.11 -21.44 7.19
N GLU A 229 -15.21 -20.12 7.29
CA GLU A 229 -16.47 -19.38 7.38
C GLU A 229 -16.64 -18.33 6.27
N SER A 230 -15.55 -17.79 5.72
CA SER A 230 -15.62 -16.79 4.67
C SER A 230 -15.71 -17.42 3.28
N LYS A 231 -16.51 -16.81 2.41
CA LYS A 231 -16.39 -17.01 0.97
C LYS A 231 -15.08 -16.42 0.47
N GLY A 232 -14.57 -16.94 -0.64
CA GLY A 232 -13.45 -16.32 -1.35
C GLY A 232 -12.07 -16.64 -0.80
N THR A 233 -11.93 -17.48 0.23
CA THR A 233 -10.60 -18.02 0.59
C THR A 233 -10.14 -18.98 -0.49
N HIS A 234 -9.13 -18.58 -1.27
CA HIS A 234 -8.62 -19.34 -2.39
C HIS A 234 -7.67 -20.45 -1.95
N SER A 235 -6.82 -20.18 -0.96
CA SER A 235 -5.98 -21.20 -0.33
C SER A 235 -5.75 -20.92 1.15
N ALA A 236 -5.57 -21.97 1.92
CA ALA A 236 -5.21 -21.91 3.33
C ALA A 236 -4.24 -23.04 3.68
N ARG A 237 -3.23 -22.71 4.48
CA ARG A 237 -2.22 -23.64 4.98
C ARG A 237 -2.09 -23.47 6.48
N PHE A 238 -2.23 -24.59 7.19
CA PHE A 238 -2.15 -24.68 8.65
C PHE A 238 -0.93 -25.51 9.02
N GLU A 239 -0.12 -25.02 9.95
CA GLU A 239 1.18 -25.61 10.25
C GLU A 239 1.42 -25.78 11.75
N ILE A 240 2.13 -26.86 12.05
CA ILE A 240 2.82 -27.13 13.31
C ILE A 240 4.30 -27.37 12.98
N ASP A 241 5.16 -27.55 13.99
CA ASP A 241 6.59 -27.78 13.74
C ASP A 241 6.88 -29.08 12.99
N ALA A 242 6.04 -30.10 13.18
CA ALA A 242 6.22 -31.42 12.59
C ALA A 242 5.51 -31.64 11.24
N GLY A 243 4.78 -30.65 10.72
CA GLY A 243 4.00 -30.84 9.48
C GLY A 243 3.00 -29.73 9.19
N TYR A 244 2.30 -29.87 8.06
CA TYR A 244 1.28 -28.93 7.63
C TYR A 244 0.14 -29.63 6.89
N VAL A 245 -1.00 -28.94 6.83
CA VAL A 245 -2.13 -29.25 5.94
C VAL A 245 -2.36 -28.04 5.07
N GLU A 246 -2.53 -28.26 3.76
CA GLU A 246 -2.80 -27.20 2.78
C GLU A 246 -4.02 -27.59 1.94
N VAL A 247 -4.94 -26.65 1.82
CA VAL A 247 -6.13 -26.75 0.98
C VAL A 247 -6.16 -25.55 0.04
N ALA A 248 -6.47 -25.80 -1.23
CA ALA A 248 -6.55 -24.77 -2.24
C ALA A 248 -7.64 -25.09 -3.25
N SER A 249 -8.30 -24.04 -3.74
CA SER A 249 -9.13 -24.09 -4.93
C SER A 249 -8.27 -23.82 -6.16
N THR A 250 -8.54 -24.52 -7.26
CA THR A 250 -7.90 -24.26 -8.56
C THR A 250 -8.83 -23.52 -9.53
N LEU A 251 -9.99 -23.09 -9.04
CA LEU A 251 -10.95 -22.35 -9.85
C LEU A 251 -10.40 -20.98 -10.22
N ALA A 252 -10.74 -20.51 -11.43
CA ALA A 252 -10.42 -19.16 -11.86
C ALA A 252 -11.21 -18.11 -11.07
N GLU A 253 -12.44 -18.45 -10.66
CA GLU A 253 -13.33 -17.64 -9.83
C GLU A 253 -13.91 -18.48 -8.70
N GLY A 254 -14.04 -17.89 -7.51
CA GLY A 254 -14.48 -18.57 -6.29
C GLY A 254 -13.32 -19.04 -5.39
N GLY A 255 -13.68 -19.62 -4.23
CA GLY A 255 -12.74 -20.10 -3.23
C GLY A 255 -12.88 -21.60 -2.93
N ILE A 256 -12.29 -22.02 -1.81
CA ILE A 256 -12.42 -23.36 -1.23
C ILE A 256 -13.90 -23.70 -1.01
N ASP A 257 -14.70 -22.70 -0.61
CA ASP A 257 -16.13 -22.83 -0.36
C ASP A 257 -16.92 -23.32 -1.59
N ALA A 258 -16.45 -23.01 -2.81
CA ALA A 258 -17.08 -23.39 -4.06
C ALA A 258 -16.74 -24.82 -4.53
N VAL A 259 -15.73 -25.46 -3.92
CA VAL A 259 -15.29 -26.82 -4.27
C VAL A 259 -15.65 -27.79 -3.15
N GLU A 260 -16.84 -28.40 -3.23
CA GLU A 260 -17.42 -29.22 -2.16
C GLU A 260 -16.45 -30.27 -1.57
N PRO A 261 -15.71 -31.08 -2.36
CA PRO A 261 -14.75 -32.03 -1.79
C PRO A 261 -13.64 -31.36 -0.97
N VAL A 262 -13.13 -30.20 -1.41
CA VAL A 262 -12.06 -29.46 -0.71
C VAL A 262 -12.61 -28.82 0.57
N ARG A 263 -13.81 -28.22 0.49
CA ARG A 263 -14.53 -27.69 1.65
C ARG A 263 -14.78 -28.78 2.71
N MET A 264 -15.19 -29.97 2.29
CA MET A 264 -15.39 -31.11 3.20
C MET A 264 -14.09 -31.58 3.85
N VAL A 265 -12.96 -31.58 3.12
CA VAL A 265 -11.64 -31.85 3.73
C VAL A 265 -11.34 -30.81 4.80
N LEU A 266 -11.51 -29.52 4.50
CA LEU A 266 -11.25 -28.44 5.44
C LEU A 266 -12.13 -28.53 6.70
N HIS A 267 -13.43 -28.80 6.57
CA HIS A 267 -14.32 -28.95 7.72
C HIS A 267 -13.95 -30.11 8.66
N ASN A 268 -13.27 -31.14 8.15
CA ASN A 268 -12.80 -32.26 8.98
C ASN A 268 -11.42 -31.99 9.60
N VAL A 269 -10.74 -30.91 9.23
CA VAL A 269 -9.48 -30.49 9.83
C VAL A 269 -9.77 -29.60 11.02
N ASP A 270 -9.34 -30.04 12.21
CA ASP A 270 -9.38 -29.21 13.41
C ASP A 270 -8.27 -28.15 13.37
N THR A 271 -8.58 -26.98 12.79
CA THR A 271 -7.65 -25.86 12.59
C THR A 271 -7.14 -25.25 13.90
N SER A 272 -7.83 -25.51 15.03
CA SER A 272 -7.41 -25.05 16.36
C SER A 272 -6.10 -25.70 16.82
N LYS A 273 -5.79 -26.90 16.32
CA LYS A 273 -4.58 -27.66 16.67
C LYS A 273 -3.30 -27.19 15.97
N PHE A 274 -3.39 -26.19 15.10
CA PHE A 274 -2.25 -25.65 14.38
C PHE A 274 -1.82 -24.31 14.97
N ASP A 275 -0.51 -24.14 15.16
CA ASP A 275 0.04 -22.92 15.77
C ASP A 275 0.13 -21.76 14.77
N ARG A 276 0.28 -22.10 13.49
CA ARG A 276 0.51 -21.14 12.40
C ARG A 276 -0.50 -21.33 11.29
N ALA A 277 -0.91 -20.23 10.66
CA ALA A 277 -1.77 -20.24 9.50
C ALA A 277 -1.35 -19.16 8.48
N GLN A 278 -1.49 -19.49 7.20
CA GLN A 278 -1.34 -18.55 6.11
C GLN A 278 -2.33 -18.85 4.99
N GLY A 279 -2.73 -17.86 4.20
CA GLY A 279 -3.72 -18.07 3.17
C GLY A 279 -3.78 -16.96 2.13
N MET A 280 -4.44 -17.26 1.01
CA MET A 280 -4.82 -16.29 -0.02
C MET A 280 -6.32 -16.05 0.06
N LEU A 281 -6.71 -14.83 0.43
CA LEU A 281 -8.09 -14.42 0.58
C LEU A 281 -8.44 -13.48 -0.56
N HIS A 282 -9.57 -13.73 -1.21
CA HIS A 282 -10.11 -12.86 -2.24
C HIS A 282 -11.30 -12.09 -1.71
N PHE A 283 -11.21 -10.76 -1.80
CA PHE A 283 -12.27 -9.84 -1.41
C PHE A 283 -13.02 -9.38 -2.65
N ALA A 284 -14.33 -9.55 -2.69
CA ALA A 284 -15.21 -9.15 -3.79
C ALA A 284 -15.93 -7.84 -3.46
N ALA A 285 -16.11 -6.98 -4.47
CA ALA A 285 -16.69 -5.66 -4.27
C ALA A 285 -18.13 -5.69 -3.71
N GLU A 286 -18.96 -6.61 -4.21
CA GLU A 286 -20.37 -6.73 -3.84
C GLU A 286 -20.58 -7.34 -2.45
N GLU A 287 -19.67 -8.21 -2.01
CA GLU A 287 -19.79 -8.94 -0.74
C GLU A 287 -19.01 -8.24 0.40
N ASP A 288 -17.80 -7.76 0.12
CA ASP A 288 -16.86 -7.28 1.14
C ASP A 288 -16.78 -5.75 1.22
N GLY A 289 -17.46 -5.02 0.34
CA GLY A 289 -17.48 -3.56 0.32
C GLY A 289 -16.18 -2.91 -0.17
N THR A 290 -15.31 -3.66 -0.85
CA THR A 290 -14.15 -3.10 -1.56
C THR A 290 -14.58 -2.47 -2.88
N SER A 291 -13.77 -1.56 -3.43
CA SER A 291 -14.04 -0.92 -4.72
C SER A 291 -13.91 -1.88 -5.92
N ARG A 292 -13.27 -3.03 -5.72
CA ARG A 292 -12.98 -4.05 -6.74
C ARG A 292 -12.56 -5.37 -6.12
N HIS A 293 -12.41 -6.39 -6.96
CA HIS A 293 -11.84 -7.66 -6.55
C HIS A 293 -10.36 -7.52 -6.15
N LEU A 294 -10.00 -7.98 -4.96
CA LEU A 294 -8.65 -7.85 -4.39
C LEU A 294 -8.19 -9.18 -3.80
N ALA A 295 -7.01 -9.63 -4.24
CA ALA A 295 -6.34 -10.79 -3.65
C ALA A 295 -5.32 -10.33 -2.60
N VAL A 296 -5.44 -10.87 -1.39
CA VAL A 296 -4.58 -10.56 -0.25
C VAL A 296 -4.01 -11.85 0.30
N GLN A 297 -2.69 -11.93 0.35
CA GLN A 297 -2.01 -13.04 1.01
C GLN A 297 -1.73 -12.67 2.47
N VAL A 298 -2.19 -13.50 3.39
CA VAL A 298 -2.03 -13.32 4.83
C VAL A 298 -1.01 -14.34 5.32
N TYR A 299 0.05 -13.86 5.96
CA TYR A 299 1.05 -14.67 6.67
C TYR A 299 0.80 -14.48 8.17
N GLY A 300 -0.03 -15.35 8.74
CA GLY A 300 -0.59 -15.18 10.09
C GLY A 300 0.49 -15.04 11.17
N SER A 301 1.46 -15.94 11.19
CA SER A 301 2.55 -15.94 12.17
C SER A 301 3.52 -14.76 12.02
N GLU A 302 3.62 -14.18 10.82
CA GLU A 302 4.49 -13.04 10.56
C GLU A 302 3.80 -11.69 10.81
N ALA A 303 2.50 -11.70 11.15
CA ALA A 303 1.63 -10.51 11.19
C ALA A 303 1.68 -9.70 9.90
N ARG A 304 1.86 -10.38 8.76
CA ARG A 304 2.15 -9.74 7.47
C ARG A 304 1.04 -10.03 6.49
N LEU A 305 0.60 -8.97 5.84
CA LEU A 305 -0.31 -8.96 4.71
C LEU A 305 0.47 -8.59 3.45
N ARG A 306 0.10 -9.18 2.32
CA ARG A 306 0.63 -8.80 1.01
C ARG A 306 -0.54 -8.55 0.07
N ILE A 307 -0.68 -7.30 -0.33
CA ILE A 307 -1.67 -6.85 -1.30
C ILE A 307 -0.97 -6.69 -2.64
N TRP A 308 -1.42 -7.41 -3.66
CA TRP A 308 -0.73 -7.44 -4.97
C TRP A 308 -1.13 -6.31 -5.89
N ALA A 309 -2.37 -5.85 -5.76
CA ALA A 309 -2.92 -4.79 -6.57
C ALA A 309 -2.74 -3.44 -5.88
N GLN A 310 -2.44 -2.39 -6.64
CA GLN A 310 -2.62 -1.02 -6.14
C GLN A 310 -4.08 -0.83 -5.72
N CYS A 311 -4.41 -0.13 -4.65
CA CYS A 311 -5.80 0.06 -4.25
C CYS A 311 -5.98 1.42 -3.59
N LYS A 312 -7.21 1.76 -3.20
CA LYS A 312 -7.45 2.98 -2.42
C LYS A 312 -7.22 2.72 -0.94
N ARG A 313 -7.01 3.80 -0.18
CA ARG A 313 -7.02 3.80 1.29
C ARG A 313 -8.22 3.08 1.88
N GLU A 314 -9.40 3.32 1.32
CA GLU A 314 -10.66 2.73 1.78
C GLU A 314 -10.67 1.20 1.61
N ASP A 315 -10.14 0.69 0.49
CA ASP A 315 -10.02 -0.75 0.26
C ASP A 315 -9.16 -1.41 1.34
N VAL A 316 -8.01 -0.80 1.65
CA VAL A 316 -7.10 -1.30 2.69
C VAL A 316 -7.77 -1.26 4.06
N SER A 317 -8.45 -0.16 4.37
CA SER A 317 -9.17 0.00 5.64
C SER A 317 -10.27 -1.05 5.82
N GLN A 318 -11.03 -1.32 4.75
CA GLN A 318 -12.07 -2.34 4.74
C GLN A 318 -11.51 -3.76 4.89
N ILE A 319 -10.42 -4.08 4.17
CA ILE A 319 -9.71 -5.36 4.32
C ILE A 319 -9.23 -5.55 5.76
N LEU A 320 -8.60 -4.53 6.36
CA LEU A 320 -8.13 -4.61 7.75
C LEU A 320 -9.27 -4.79 8.73
N LYS A 321 -10.38 -4.07 8.55
CA LYS A 321 -11.58 -4.22 9.38
C LYS A 321 -12.13 -5.64 9.36
N LEU A 322 -12.28 -6.24 8.18
CA LEU A 322 -12.78 -7.61 8.03
C LEU A 322 -11.82 -8.63 8.66
N LEU A 323 -10.53 -8.53 8.35
CA LEU A 323 -9.51 -9.41 8.91
C LEU A 323 -9.42 -9.28 10.43
N TRP A 324 -9.57 -8.07 10.96
CA TRP A 324 -9.58 -7.84 12.39
C TRP A 324 -10.80 -8.49 13.05
N GLY A 325 -11.98 -8.37 12.42
CA GLY A 325 -13.19 -9.08 12.84
C GLY A 325 -12.92 -10.57 13.06
N TYR A 326 -12.39 -11.24 12.02
CA TYR A 326 -11.99 -12.65 12.10
C TYR A 326 -10.89 -12.92 13.14
N ASN A 327 -9.97 -11.98 13.36
CA ASN A 327 -8.90 -12.19 14.33
C ASN A 327 -9.38 -12.04 15.78
N SER A 328 -10.47 -11.31 15.99
CA SER A 328 -11.03 -10.99 17.30
C SER A 328 -12.11 -11.96 17.79
N GLU A 329 -12.57 -12.84 16.91
CA GLU A 329 -13.50 -13.92 17.24
C GLU A 329 -12.78 -15.04 18.01
N LEU A 330 -13.33 -15.37 19.19
CA LEU A 330 -12.79 -16.35 20.15
C LEU A 330 -13.32 -17.76 19.90
#